data_AF-A0A0W0TZM8-F1
#
_entry.id   AF-A0A0W0TZM8-F1
#
_cell.length_a   1.000
_cell.length_b   1.000
_cell.length_c   1.000
_cell.angle_alpha   90.00
_cell.angle_beta   90.00
_cell.angle_gamma   90.00
#
_symmetry.space_group_name_H-M   'P 1'
#
loop_
_entity.id
_entity.type
_entity.pdbx_description
1 polymer ?
#
loop_
_entity_poly.entity_id
_entity_poly.type
_entity_poly.pdbx_seq_one_letter_code
_entity_poly.pdbx_strand_id
1 'polypeptide(L)' 'MLGRARLGMAISKKMLARAHERNRIKRLVREAFREASLPPIDLIFLARSGLGVVENRAISAGLGKLWKTLNAAFDK' A
#
# COMPACT_ATOMS: atom_id res chain seq x y z
N MET A 1 18.25 -8.02 -14.14
CA MET A 1 17.45 -6.80 -13.94
C MET A 1 16.06 -7.20 -13.45
N LEU A 2 15.62 -6.71 -12.29
CA LEU A 2 14.24 -6.91 -11.83
C LEU A 2 13.34 -5.90 -12.55
N GLY A 3 12.81 -6.27 -13.72
CA GLY A 3 11.93 -5.41 -14.52
C GLY A 3 10.51 -5.22 -13.95
N ARG A 4 10.33 -5.30 -12.63
CA ARG A 4 9.03 -5.18 -11.97
C ARG A 4 9.12 -4.36 -10.68
N ALA A 5 8.05 -3.63 -10.36
CA ALA A 5 7.91 -2.95 -9.08
C ALA A 5 7.97 -3.93 -7.89
N ARG A 6 8.50 -3.49 -6.75
CA ARG A 6 8.55 -4.26 -5.49
C ARG A 6 7.86 -3.50 -4.37
N LEU A 7 7.13 -4.23 -3.53
CA LEU A 7 6.43 -3.69 -2.37
C LEU A 7 6.91 -4.35 -1.09
N GLY A 8 7.49 -3.54 -0.20
CA GLY A 8 7.67 -3.83 1.21
C GLY A 8 6.51 -3.27 2.04
N MET A 9 6.19 -3.91 3.16
CA MET A 9 5.20 -3.40 4.11
C MET A 9 5.76 -3.46 5.53
N ALA A 10 5.74 -2.33 6.23
CA ALA A 10 6.13 -2.22 7.63
C ALA A 10 4.90 -1.81 8.46
N ILE A 11 4.35 -2.79 9.16
CA ILE A 11 3.13 -2.66 9.96
C ILE A 11 3.39 -3.18 11.37
N SER A 12 3.56 -2.25 12.32
CA SER A 12 3.89 -2.59 13.69
C SER A 12 2.65 -2.92 14.53
N LYS A 13 2.84 -3.74 15.58
CA LYS A 13 1.81 -4.02 16.60
C LYS A 13 1.38 -2.74 17.35
N LYS A 14 2.28 -1.76 17.50
CA LYS A 14 2.00 -0.47 18.14
C LYS A 14 0.96 0.35 17.36
N MET A 15 1.02 0.34 16.03
CA MET A 15 0.08 1.09 15.19
C MET A 15 -1.26 0.36 15.02
N LEU A 16 -1.23 -0.97 15.00
CA LEU A 16 -2.38 -1.84 14.83
C LEU A 16 -2.25 -3.04 15.76
N ALA A 17 -2.94 -3.01 16.88
CA ALA A 17 -2.82 -4.03 17.92
C ALA A 17 -3.40 -5.39 17.46
N ARG A 18 -4.53 -5.36 16.74
CA ARG A 18 -5.26 -6.57 16.35
C ARG A 18 -4.67 -7.18 15.08
N ALA A 19 -4.44 -8.50 15.12
CA ALA A 19 -3.86 -9.22 13.99
C ALA A 19 -4.74 -9.18 12.74
N HIS A 20 -6.07 -9.27 12.91
CA HIS A 20 -7.00 -9.21 11.79
C HIS A 20 -6.98 -7.85 11.08
N GLU A 21 -6.82 -6.73 11.80
CA GLU A 21 -6.68 -5.39 11.22
C GLU A 21 -5.40 -5.28 10.38
N ARG A 22 -4.27 -5.75 10.93
CA ARG A 22 -2.99 -5.81 10.18
C ARG A 22 -3.13 -6.67 8.92
N ASN A 23 -3.78 -7.83 9.03
CA ASN A 23 -3.96 -8.73 7.91
C ASN A 23 -4.89 -8.14 6.85
N ARG A 24 -5.98 -7.47 7.25
CA ARG A 24 -6.88 -6.71 6.38
C ARG A 24 -6.09 -5.67 5.57
N ILE A 25 -5.30 -4.84 6.24
CA ILE A 25 -4.52 -3.78 5.58
C ILE A 25 -3.45 -4.37 4.66
N LYS A 26 -2.68 -5.37 5.10
CA LYS A 26 -1.73 -6.08 4.24
C LYS A 26 -2.38 -6.68 3.00
N ARG A 27 -3.65 -7.12 3.11
CA ARG A 27 -4.39 -7.68 1.98
C ARG A 27 -4.79 -6.58 1.00
N LEU A 28 -5.43 -5.52 1.47
CA LEU A 28 -5.84 -4.38 0.63
C LEU A 28 -4.67 -3.74 -0.12
N VAL A 29 -3.54 -3.51 0.56
CA VAL A 29 -2.36 -2.90 -0.06
C VAL A 29 -1.77 -3.82 -1.13
N ARG A 30 -1.70 -5.14 -0.87
CA ARG A 30 -1.18 -6.10 -1.86
C ARG A 30 -2.08 -6.29 -3.06
N GLU A 31 -3.39 -6.36 -2.84
CA GLU A 31 -4.39 -6.46 -3.93
C GLU A 31 -4.29 -5.22 -4.82
N ALA A 32 -4.33 -4.02 -4.22
CA ALA A 32 -4.19 -2.76 -4.96
C ALA A 32 -2.85 -2.63 -5.70
N PHE A 33 -1.74 -3.10 -5.11
CA PHE A 33 -0.43 -3.09 -5.76
C PHE A 33 -0.34 -4.07 -6.93
N ARG A 34 -0.99 -5.23 -6.84
CA ARG A 34 -1.03 -6.23 -7.93
C ARG A 34 -1.80 -5.71 -9.15
N GLU A 35 -2.85 -4.92 -8.93
CA GLU A 35 -3.64 -4.32 -10.01
C GLU A 35 -2.99 -3.05 -10.58
N ALA A 36 -2.05 -2.43 -9.86
CA ALA A 36 -1.38 -1.23 -10.32
C ALA A 36 -0.29 -1.54 -11.37
N SER A 37 -0.35 -0.85 -12.50
CA SER A 37 0.78 -0.80 -13.45
C SER A 37 1.76 0.28 -12.96
N LEU A 38 2.86 -0.15 -12.36
CA LEU A 38 3.90 0.72 -11.80
C LEU A 38 5.25 0.46 -12.49
N PRO A 39 6.12 1.49 -12.62
CA PRO A 39 7.48 1.32 -13.11
C PRO A 39 8.32 0.42 -12.17
N PRO A 40 9.51 -0.05 -12.59
CA PRO A 40 10.35 -0.93 -11.78
C PRO A 40 11.00 -0.18 -10.60
N ILE A 41 10.19 0.13 -9.59
CA ILE A 41 10.57 0.88 -8.38
C ILE A 41 10.38 0.05 -7.11
N ASP A 42 11.13 0.38 -6.07
CA ASP A 42 11.00 -0.20 -4.74
C ASP A 42 10.17 0.72 -3.83
N LEU A 43 9.06 0.20 -3.30
CA LEU A 43 8.12 0.93 -2.45
C LEU A 43 8.03 0.30 -1.06
N ILE A 44 8.00 1.12 -0.01
CA ILE A 44 7.74 0.67 1.35
C ILE A 44 6.46 1.31 1.88
N PHE A 45 5.45 0.50 2.15
CA PHE A 45 4.22 0.93 2.80
C PHE A 45 4.40 0.95 4.32
N LEU A 46 4.23 2.13 4.93
CA LEU A 46 4.28 2.34 6.37
C LEU A 46 2.86 2.55 6.90
N ALA A 47 2.39 1.62 7.74
CA ALA A 47 1.10 1.82 8.41
C ALA A 47 1.22 2.89 9.50
N ARG A 48 0.27 3.83 9.51
CA ARG A 48 0.11 4.86 10.55
C ARG A 48 -0.97 4.45 11.55
N SER A 49 -0.92 5.03 12.73
CA SER A 49 -1.96 4.86 13.77
C SER A 49 -3.33 5.27 13.23
N GLY A 50 -4.38 4.55 13.65
CA GLY A 50 -5.75 4.84 13.23
C GLY A 50 -6.16 4.18 11.92
N LEU A 51 -5.24 3.59 11.14
CA LEU A 51 -5.59 2.92 9.87
C LEU A 51 -6.51 1.71 10.08
N GLY A 52 -6.51 1.12 11.28
CA GLY A 52 -7.32 -0.05 11.63
C GLY A 52 -8.82 0.22 11.64
N VAL A 53 -9.23 1.46 11.93
CA VAL A 53 -10.64 1.89 11.95
C VAL A 53 -11.10 2.50 10.62
N VAL A 54 -10.19 2.71 9.68
CA VAL A 54 -10.53 3.24 8.36
C VAL A 54 -11.17 2.15 7.50
N GLU A 55 -12.28 2.51 6.88
CA GLU A 55 -13.01 1.63 5.97
C GLU A 55 -12.18 1.21 4.76
N ASN A 56 -12.43 0.00 4.26
CA ASN A 56 -11.72 -0.55 3.10
C ASN A 56 -11.79 0.39 1.89
N ARG A 57 -12.96 0.97 1.61
CA ARG A 57 -13.17 1.86 0.45
C ARG A 57 -12.28 3.10 0.53
N ALA A 58 -12.15 3.71 1.70
CA ALA A 58 -11.30 4.88 1.89
C ALA A 58 -9.81 4.54 1.71
N ILE A 59 -9.37 3.39 2.22
CA ILE A 59 -8.00 2.89 2.01
C ILE A 59 -7.73 2.65 0.53
N SER A 60 -8.62 1.93 -0.16
CA SER A 60 -8.46 1.63 -1.59
C SER A 60 -8.47 2.89 -2.45
N ALA A 61 -9.34 3.87 -2.16
CA ALA A 61 -9.35 5.15 -2.85
C ALA A 61 -8.03 5.93 -2.65
N GLY A 62 -7.50 5.94 -1.43
CA GLY A 62 -6.21 6.53 -1.13
C GLY A 62 -5.04 5.87 -1.88
N LEU A 63 -5.02 4.54 -1.92
CA LEU A 63 -4.02 3.78 -2.68
C LEU A 63 -4.11 4.08 -4.18
N GLY A 64 -5.31 4.10 -4.76
CA GLY A 64 -5.50 4.46 -6.16
C GLY A 64 -4.98 5.85 -6.51
N LYS A 65 -5.15 6.83 -5.61
CA LYS A 65 -4.57 8.17 -5.78
C LYS A 65 -3.03 8.13 -5.73
N LEU A 66 -2.46 7.40 -4.77
CA LEU A 66 -1.01 7.25 -4.63
C LEU A 66 -0.38 6.63 -5.88
N TRP A 67 -0.99 5.59 -6.45
CA TRP A 67 -0.49 4.94 -7.67
C TRP A 67 -0.45 5.90 -8.86
N LYS A 68 -1.50 6.70 -9.05
CA LYS A 68 -1.53 7.73 -10.09
C LYS A 68 -0.42 8.76 -9.91
N THR A 69 -0.19 9.21 -8.67
CA THR A 69 0.89 10.16 -8.36
C THR A 69 2.27 9.56 -8.62
N LEU A 70 2.50 8.30 -8.24
CA LEU A 70 3.76 7.62 -8.50
C LEU A 70 4.00 7.46 -10.00
N ASN A 71 3.01 7.00 -10.77
CA ASN A 71 3.14 6.90 -12.21
C ASN A 71 3.50 8.26 -12.83
N ALA A 72 2.78 9.32 -12.50
CA ALA A 72 3.08 10.67 -13.00
C ALA A 72 4.48 11.18 -12.59
N ALA A 73 5.02 10.76 -11.45
CA ALA A 73 6.33 11.18 -10.99
C ALA A 73 7.48 10.44 -11.70
N PHE A 74 7.24 9.21 -12.15
CA PHE A 74 8.23 8.33 -12.78
C PHE A 74 8.04 8.18 -14.30
N ASP A 75 7.00 8.80 -14.89
CA ASP A 75 6.79 8.91 -16.35
C ASP A 75 7.69 9.99 -17.01
N LYS A 76 8.73 10.45 -16.31
CA LYS A 76 9.70 11.47 -16.75
C LYS A 76 11.08 10.89 -17.00
#